data_AF-A0A950D1Y1-F1
#
_entry.id   AF-A0A950D1Y1-F1
#
_cell.length_a   1.000
_cell.length_b   1.000
_cell.length_c   1.000
_cell.angle_alpha   90.00
_cell.angle_beta   90.00
_cell.angle_gamma   90.00
#
_symmetry.space_group_name_H-M   'P 1'
#
loop_
_entity.id
_entity.type
_entity.pdbx_description
1 polymer ?
#
loop_
_entity_poly.entity_id
_entity_poly.type
_entity_poly.pdbx_seq_one_letter_code
_entity_poly.pdbx_strand_id
1 'polypeptide(L)' 'MRLGLIADIHADPRALEATFRHLEALGVDQVLCAGDLVGYGSEPDAVVAMLRDRA' A
#
# COMPACT_ATOMS: atom_id res chain seq x y z
N MET A 1 16.05 -6.39 -9.80
CA MET A 1 14.58 -6.34 -9.81
C MET A 1 14.04 -7.02 -8.56
N ARG A 2 13.69 -6.23 -7.55
CA ARG A 2 12.97 -6.64 -6.34
C ARG A 2 11.51 -6.19 -6.45
N LEU A 3 10.61 -7.14 -6.23
CA LEU A 3 9.17 -6.88 -6.18
C LEU A 3 8.70 -6.87 -4.72
N GLY A 4 7.98 -5.84 -4.33
CA GLY A 4 7.21 -5.79 -3.09
C GLY A 4 5.80 -6.28 -3.33
N LEU A 5 5.27 -7.14 -2.47
CA LEU A 5 3.87 -7.59 -2.53
C LEU A 5 3.14 -7.08 -1.29
N ILE A 6 2.02 -6.41 -1.48
CA ILE A 6 1.14 -5.92 -0.41
C ILE A 6 -0.29 -6.44 -0.61
N ALA A 7 -1.01 -6.62 0.49
CA ALA A 7 -2.40 -7.09 0.54
C ALA A 7 -3.06 -6.59 1.85
N ASP A 8 -4.37 -6.79 2.00
CA ASP A 8 -5.12 -6.66 3.26
C ASP A 8 -4.90 -5.32 3.99
N ILE A 9 -4.93 -4.22 3.23
CA ILE A 9 -4.72 -2.86 3.78
C ILE A 9 -5.93 -2.39 4.58
N HIS A 10 -7.14 -2.82 4.19
CA HIS A 10 -8.39 -2.59 4.92
C HIS A 10 -8.59 -1.13 5.37
N ALA A 11 -8.46 -0.18 4.46
CA ALA A 11 -8.69 1.25 4.70
C ALA A 11 -7.84 1.86 5.83
N ASP A 12 -6.61 1.36 6.05
CA ASP A 12 -5.61 1.93 6.95
C ASP A 12 -4.46 2.62 6.18
N PRO A 13 -4.57 3.95 5.94
CA PRO A 13 -3.54 4.71 5.22
C PRO A 13 -2.23 4.84 6.01
N ARG A 14 -2.27 4.73 7.35
CA ARG A 14 -1.06 4.83 8.18
C ARG A 14 -0.22 3.56 8.06
N ALA A 15 -0.87 2.40 8.09
CA ALA A 15 -0.21 1.12 7.85
C ALA A 15 0.37 1.06 6.43
N LEU A 16 -0.37 1.57 5.44
CA LEU A 16 0.09 1.62 4.05
C LEU A 16 1.33 2.52 3.88
N GLU A 17 1.32 3.73 4.44
CA GLU A 17 2.47 4.65 4.40
C GLU A 17 3.72 4.04 5.06
N ALA A 18 3.55 3.41 6.23
CA ALA A 18 4.65 2.70 6.91
C ALA A 18 5.21 1.56 6.06
N THR A 19 4.33 0.80 5.40
CA THR A 19 4.69 -0.29 4.50
C THR A 19 5.49 0.23 3.30
N PHE A 20 5.06 1.32 2.66
CA PHE A 20 5.81 1.91 1.54
C PHE A 20 7.21 2.37 1.95
N ARG A 21 7.35 3.04 3.09
CA ARG A 21 8.69 3.43 3.59
C ARG A 21 9.58 2.23 3.86
N HIS A 22 9.01 1.13 4.36
CA HIS A 22 9.76 -0.10 4.57
C HIS A 22 10.23 -0.72 3.25
N LEU A 23 9.35 -0.80 2.25
CA LEU A 23 9.70 -1.32 0.92
C LEU A 23 10.76 -0.45 0.22
N GLU A 24 10.66 0.87 0.35
CA GLU A 24 11.67 1.81 -0.16
C GLU A 24 13.04 1.59 0.49
N ALA A 25 13.09 1.42 1.82
CA ALA A 25 14.32 1.13 2.55
C ALA A 25 14.97 -0.21 2.14
N LEU A 26 14.18 -1.16 1.63
CA LEU A 26 14.65 -2.45 1.10
C LEU A 26 15.13 -2.38 -0.37
N GLY A 27 14.98 -1.23 -1.02
CA GLY A 27 15.32 -1.05 -2.44
C GLY A 27 14.40 -1.86 -3.35
N VAL A 28 13.09 -1.84 -3.08
CA VAL A 28 12.09 -2.44 -3.97
C VAL A 28 11.92 -1.60 -5.23
N ASP A 29 11.95 -2.24 -6.39
CA ASP A 29 11.84 -1.56 -7.70
C ASP A 29 10.38 -1.35 -8.12
N GLN A 30 9.50 -2.28 -7.77
CA GLN A 30 8.07 -2.23 -8.11
C GLN A 30 7.23 -2.87 -7.00
N VAL A 31 6.02 -2.35 -6.79
CA VAL A 31 5.06 -2.87 -5.81
C VAL A 31 3.85 -3.46 -6.54
N LEU A 32 3.50 -4.70 -6.20
CA LEU A 32 2.28 -5.38 -6.61
C LEU A 32 1.30 -5.36 -5.45
N CYS A 33 0.05 -5.00 -5.73
CA CYS A 33 -1.04 -5.04 -4.76
C CYS A 33 -2.00 -6.18 -5.09
N ALA A 34 -2.23 -7.08 -4.12
CA ALA A 34 -3.08 -8.25 -4.29
C ALA A 34 -4.57 -8.02 -3.94
N GLY A 35 -4.94 -6.83 -3.46
CA GLY A 35 -6.32 -6.47 -3.15
C GLY A 35 -6.55 -6.09 -1.69
N ASP A 36 -7.81 -6.18 -1.27
CA ASP A 36 -8.30 -5.84 0.08
C ASP A 36 -7.86 -4.44 0.55
N LEU A 37 -7.98 -3.48 -0.37
CA LEU A 37 -7.66 -2.07 -0.14
C LEU A 37 -8.57 -1.41 0.88
N VAL A 38 -9.84 -1.80 0.89
CA VAL A 38 -10.92 -1.15 1.62
C VAL A 38 -11.68 -2.17 2.48
N GLY A 39 -12.62 -1.68 3.29
CA GLY A 39 -13.35 -2.48 4.27
C GLY A 39 -12.65 -2.48 5.63
N TYR A 40 -13.42 -2.66 6.70
CA TYR A 40 -13.02 -2.61 8.12
C TYR A 40 -12.46 -1.27 8.65
N GLY A 41 -11.46 -0.67 8.00
CA GLY A 41 -10.87 0.61 8.41
C GLY A 41 -11.70 1.83 8.01
N SER A 42 -11.29 2.99 8.51
CA SER A 42 -12.07 4.23 8.45
C SER A 42 -11.76 5.15 7.28
N GLU A 43 -10.66 4.93 6.54
CA GLU A 43 -10.15 5.88 5.54
C GLU A 43 -9.94 5.23 4.14
N PRO A 44 -11.00 4.66 3.52
CA PRO A 44 -10.87 3.94 2.25
C PRO A 44 -10.42 4.82 1.09
N ASP A 45 -10.94 6.04 0.99
CA ASP A 45 -10.60 6.97 -0.10
C ASP A 45 -9.12 7.41 -0.03
N ALA A 46 -8.58 7.56 1.18
CA ALA A 46 -7.18 7.89 1.38
C ALA A 46 -6.26 6.77 0.89
N VAL A 47 -6.59 5.51 1.21
CA VAL A 47 -5.84 4.34 0.71
C VAL A 47 -5.88 4.26 -0.81
N VAL A 48 -7.06 4.43 -1.41
CA VAL A 48 -7.21 4.39 -2.87
C VAL A 48 -6.44 5.51 -3.55
N ALA A 49 -6.48 6.74 -2.99
CA ALA A 49 -5.72 7.87 -3.51
C ALA A 49 -4.20 7.61 -3.45
N MET A 50 -3.69 7.12 -2.31
CA MET A 50 -2.28 6.79 -2.14
C MET A 50 -1.76 5.76 -3.15
N LEU A 51 -2.58 4.76 -3.50
CA LEU A 51 -2.22 3.76 -4.50
C LEU A 51 -2.31 4.30 -5.93
N ARG A 52 -3.31 5.13 -6.23
CA ARG A 52 -3.48 5.75 -7.55
C ARG A 52 -2.34 6.73 -7.87
N ASP A 53 -1.93 7.54 -6.89
CA ASP A 53 -0.89 8.56 -7.10
C ASP A 53 0.52 7.96 -7.23
N ARG A 54 0.68 6.67 -6.91
CA ARG A 54 1.94 5.92 -7.01
C ARG A 54 1.97 4.92 -8.19
N ALA A 55 0.87 4.78 -8.93
CA ALA A 55 0.77 3.95 -10.13
C ALA A 55 1.35 4.68 -11.35
#